data_AF-A0A9X0AN11-F1
#
_entry.id   AF-A0A9X0AN11-F1
#
_cell.length_a   1.000
_cell.length_b   1.000
_cell.length_c   1.000
_cell.angle_alpha   90.00
_cell.angle_beta   90.00
_cell.angle_gamma   90.00
#
_symmetry.space_group_name_H-M   'P 1'
#
loop_
_entity.id
_entity.type
_entity.pdbx_description
1 polymer ?
#
loop_
_entity_poly.entity_id
_entity_poly.type
_entity_poly.pdbx_seq_one_letter_code
_entity_poly.pdbx_strand_id
1 'polypeptide(L)'
;MASKGSTRDLLVSMIGELVGTFLFLFFAFAAAQTANQPNGTTPLTPNATDTSKLLYIALAFGASLAANVWIFFRVSGGQFNPAVTLALVLIRAVSPLKALILIPAQLVGGSLAAAVVKAIIPGNDILFAVSLGPGVTNVQGLFIELLLTFMLVITILMLVAEKTKSTFVAPIGIGFSLFIGHLVGIFWTGAGINPARAFSPALVQASFPGYHWIYWLGPALGSFLAAALYLGLKAMKYELVGGDADKEKGEESLTMQQADVILETLRGLPRAMQGSGASIGQFEGVAEGQRDWWRLSGLDTHKMDEKKAHYESENRDPTDLERGFDVRVLGDDMKIRKSRFGPNDPANFPTWVK
;
A
#
# COMPACT_ATOMS: atom_id res chain seq x y z
N MET A 1 -14.53 -17.14 5.01
CA MET A 1 -15.48 -16.40 5.88
C MET A 1 -15.14 -14.92 5.83
N ALA A 2 -16.00 -14.10 5.21
CA ALA A 2 -15.77 -12.66 5.15
C ALA A 2 -16.08 -12.04 6.52
N SER A 3 -15.06 -11.46 7.17
CA SER A 3 -15.22 -10.67 8.38
C SER A 3 -16.25 -9.55 8.13
N LYS A 4 -17.34 -9.54 8.90
CA LYS A 4 -18.29 -8.42 8.93
C LYS A 4 -17.53 -7.19 9.44
N GLY A 5 -17.00 -6.38 8.53
CA GLY A 5 -16.54 -5.03 8.89
C GLY A 5 -17.69 -4.31 9.57
N SER A 6 -17.47 -3.79 10.77
CA SER A 6 -18.49 -3.06 11.51
C SER A 6 -18.97 -1.88 10.65
N THR A 7 -20.25 -1.49 10.73
CA THR A 7 -20.78 -0.28 10.06
C THR A 7 -19.86 0.93 10.24
N ARG A 8 -19.22 1.01 11.42
CA ARG A 8 -18.18 2.00 11.73
C ARG A 8 -17.01 1.97 10.74
N ASP A 9 -16.44 0.81 10.43
CA ASP A 9 -15.24 0.69 9.59
C ASP A 9 -15.53 1.07 8.13
N LEU A 10 -16.76 0.78 7.69
CA LEU A 10 -17.27 1.20 6.38
C LEU A 10 -17.43 2.73 6.32
N LEU A 11 -18.00 3.34 7.35
CA LEU A 11 -18.11 4.79 7.47
C LEU A 11 -16.74 5.48 7.49
N VAL A 12 -15.78 4.93 8.25
CA VAL A 12 -14.40 5.45 8.29
C VAL A 12 -13.76 5.40 6.90
N SER A 13 -13.90 4.27 6.19
CA SER A 13 -13.37 4.15 4.83
C SER A 13 -14.05 5.11 3.86
N MET A 14 -15.37 5.29 3.97
CA MET A 14 -16.15 6.22 3.14
C MET A 14 -15.71 7.66 3.35
N ILE A 15 -15.53 8.09 4.60
CA ILE A 15 -15.04 9.45 4.93
C ILE A 15 -13.61 9.63 4.41
N GLY A 16 -12.75 8.63 4.59
CA GLY A 16 -11.38 8.66 4.06
C GLY A 16 -11.36 8.83 2.53
N GLU A 17 -12.17 8.08 1.80
CA GLU A 17 -12.29 8.22 0.35
C GLU A 17 -12.88 9.55 -0.08
N LEU A 18 -13.92 10.05 0.60
CA LEU A 18 -14.55 11.34 0.30
C LEU A 18 -13.54 12.49 0.47
N VAL A 19 -12.95 12.61 1.66
CA VAL A 19 -12.05 13.71 2.02
C VAL A 19 -10.74 13.61 1.25
N GLY A 20 -10.18 12.41 1.14
CA GLY A 20 -8.93 12.22 0.42
C GLY A 20 -9.08 12.42 -1.10
N THR A 21 -10.19 12.01 -1.71
CA THR A 21 -10.46 12.33 -3.13
C THR A 21 -10.68 13.83 -3.32
N PHE A 22 -11.39 14.49 -2.40
CA PHE A 22 -11.55 15.94 -2.41
C PHE A 22 -10.18 16.64 -2.38
N LEU A 23 -9.32 16.32 -1.42
CA LEU A 23 -8.02 16.98 -1.29
C LEU A 23 -7.11 16.68 -2.48
N PHE A 24 -7.04 15.41 -2.91
CA PHE A 24 -6.26 15.02 -4.08
C PHE A 24 -6.66 15.85 -5.32
N LEU A 25 -7.95 15.84 -5.66
CA LEU A 25 -8.43 16.52 -6.85
C LEU A 25 -8.48 18.04 -6.69
N PHE A 26 -8.66 18.58 -5.48
CA PHE A 26 -8.63 20.02 -5.23
C PHE A 26 -7.29 20.63 -5.63
N PHE A 27 -6.18 20.11 -5.10
CA PHE A 27 -4.85 20.63 -5.42
C PHE A 27 -4.47 20.40 -6.89
N ALA A 28 -4.87 19.25 -7.45
CA ALA A 28 -4.61 18.93 -8.84
C ALA A 28 -5.39 19.82 -9.83
N PHE A 29 -6.69 20.02 -9.58
CA PHE A 29 -7.54 20.91 -10.38
C PHE A 29 -7.14 22.37 -10.24
N ALA A 30 -6.79 22.83 -9.04
CA ALA A 30 -6.31 24.20 -8.81
C ALA A 30 -5.03 24.50 -9.60
N ALA A 31 -4.09 23.54 -9.62
CA ALA A 31 -2.88 23.63 -10.42
C ALA A 31 -3.19 23.66 -11.93
N ALA A 32 -4.05 22.75 -12.41
CA ALA A 32 -4.47 22.75 -13.81
C ALA A 32 -5.19 24.05 -14.22
N GLN A 33 -6.08 24.57 -13.38
CA GLN A 33 -6.74 25.85 -13.60
C GLN A 33 -5.74 27.00 -13.75
N THR A 34 -4.69 27.01 -12.91
CA THR A 34 -3.63 28.02 -12.96
C THR A 34 -2.79 27.88 -14.23
N ALA A 35 -2.34 26.68 -14.56
CA ALA A 35 -1.47 26.43 -15.71
C ALA A 35 -2.15 26.72 -17.05
N ASN A 36 -3.46 26.51 -17.13
CA ASN A 36 -4.24 26.68 -18.35
C ASN A 36 -4.80 28.09 -18.54
N GLN A 37 -4.48 29.04 -17.65
CA GLN A 37 -4.86 30.43 -17.87
C GLN A 37 -4.27 30.95 -19.21
N PRO A 38 -5.04 31.75 -19.98
CA PRO A 38 -4.53 32.40 -21.18
C PRO A 38 -3.43 33.40 -20.82
N ASN A 39 -2.21 33.20 -21.33
CA ASN A 39 -1.15 34.20 -21.21
C ASN A 39 -1.38 35.27 -22.28
N GLY A 40 -1.71 36.50 -21.87
CA GLY A 40 -2.10 37.61 -22.75
C GLY A 40 -1.02 38.18 -23.68
N THR A 41 0.07 37.47 -23.99
CA THR A 41 1.24 38.04 -24.69
C THR A 41 1.90 37.16 -25.75
N THR A 42 1.47 35.91 -25.96
CA THR A 42 2.07 35.04 -27.00
C THR A 42 1.04 34.76 -28.10
N PRO A 43 1.28 35.17 -29.36
CA PRO A 43 0.46 34.72 -30.47
C PRO A 43 0.50 33.20 -30.52
N LEU A 44 -0.63 32.57 -30.23
CA LEU A 44 -0.79 31.13 -30.26
C LEU A 44 -0.49 30.66 -31.69
N THR A 45 0.63 29.98 -31.90
CA THR A 45 0.72 29.04 -33.01
C THR A 45 -0.33 27.95 -32.73
N PRO A 46 -1.35 27.80 -33.58
CA PRO A 46 -2.31 26.72 -33.41
C PRO A 46 -1.53 25.41 -33.40
N ASN A 47 -1.73 24.59 -32.37
CA ASN A 47 -1.10 23.27 -32.16
C ASN A 47 0.33 23.24 -31.57
N ALA A 48 0.87 24.34 -31.03
CA ALA A 48 2.12 24.26 -30.28
C ALA A 48 1.90 23.69 -28.87
N THR A 49 2.60 22.60 -28.54
CA THR A 49 2.59 21.98 -27.21
C THR A 49 3.47 22.77 -26.24
N ASP A 50 2.89 23.26 -25.14
CA ASP A 50 3.65 23.88 -24.04
C ASP A 50 4.07 22.82 -23.00
N THR A 51 5.28 22.29 -23.15
CA THR A 51 5.80 21.24 -22.28
C THR A 51 5.97 21.69 -20.82
N SER A 52 6.15 22.99 -20.57
CA SER A 52 6.28 23.53 -19.21
C SER A 52 4.95 23.45 -18.45
N LYS A 53 3.84 23.78 -19.13
CA LYS A 53 2.49 23.60 -18.59
C LYS A 53 2.18 22.13 -18.35
N LEU A 54 2.50 21.26 -19.31
CA LEU A 54 2.28 19.82 -19.17
C LEU A 54 3.04 19.25 -17.96
N LEU A 55 4.31 19.63 -17.78
CA LEU A 55 5.13 19.20 -16.65
C LEU A 55 4.55 19.69 -15.31
N TYR A 56 4.14 20.97 -15.24
CA TYR A 56 3.54 21.55 -14.04
C TYR A 56 2.26 20.80 -13.63
N ILE A 57 1.35 20.58 -14.58
CA ILE A 57 0.09 19.85 -14.32
C ILE A 57 0.41 18.42 -13.90
N ALA A 58 1.27 17.71 -14.64
CA ALA A 58 1.62 16.33 -14.31
C ALA A 58 2.19 16.21 -12.89
N LEU A 59 3.13 17.09 -12.52
CA LEU A 59 3.73 17.10 -11.20
C LEU A 59 2.69 17.35 -10.11
N ALA A 60 1.77 18.30 -10.33
CA ALA A 60 0.72 18.60 -9.37
C ALA A 60 -0.21 17.41 -9.12
N PHE A 61 -0.65 16.72 -10.17
CA PHE A 61 -1.48 15.52 -10.03
C PHE A 61 -0.73 14.39 -9.31
N GLY A 62 0.49 14.08 -9.72
CA GLY A 62 1.30 13.02 -9.10
C GLY A 62 1.66 13.30 -7.64
N ALA A 63 2.13 14.51 -7.33
CA ALA A 63 2.49 14.91 -5.98
C ALA A 63 1.26 15.00 -5.06
N SER A 64 0.14 15.54 -5.55
CA SER A 64 -1.11 15.58 -4.79
C SER A 64 -1.61 14.17 -4.47
N LEU A 65 -1.54 13.24 -5.43
CA LEU A 65 -1.91 11.85 -5.17
C LEU A 65 -0.97 11.23 -4.13
N ALA A 66 0.36 11.34 -4.29
CA ALA A 66 1.32 10.79 -3.33
C ALA A 66 1.03 11.26 -1.90
N ALA A 67 0.88 12.58 -1.70
CA ALA A 67 0.64 13.17 -0.39
C ALA A 67 -0.68 12.67 0.22
N ASN A 68 -1.77 12.69 -0.54
CA ASN A 68 -3.08 12.31 -0.01
C ASN A 68 -3.19 10.79 0.22
N VAL A 69 -2.58 9.97 -0.64
CA VAL A 69 -2.50 8.53 -0.39
C VAL A 69 -1.72 8.29 0.89
N TRP A 70 -0.60 9.00 1.12
CA TRP A 70 0.18 8.88 2.36
C TRP A 70 -0.64 9.22 3.61
N ILE A 71 -1.43 10.30 3.56
CA ILE A 71 -2.28 10.76 4.67
C ILE A 71 -3.38 9.73 5.00
N PHE A 72 -4.08 9.23 3.99
CA PHE A 72 -5.28 8.40 4.19
C PHE A 72 -5.04 6.90 3.99
N PHE A 73 -3.80 6.46 3.77
CA PHE A 73 -3.46 5.07 3.54
C PHE A 73 -4.02 4.16 4.64
N ARG A 74 -3.89 4.58 5.90
CA ARG A 74 -4.36 3.83 7.08
C ARG A 74 -5.85 4.03 7.40
N VAL A 75 -6.54 4.92 6.69
CA VAL A 75 -7.96 5.23 6.91
C VAL A 75 -8.84 4.44 5.95
N SER A 76 -8.60 4.55 4.65
CA SER A 76 -9.41 3.88 3.60
C SER A 76 -8.60 3.00 2.66
N GLY A 77 -7.26 3.11 2.70
CA GLY A 77 -6.36 2.59 1.68
C GLY A 77 -5.99 3.64 0.61
N GLY A 78 -6.62 4.82 0.63
CA GLY A 78 -6.31 5.93 -0.28
C GLY A 78 -6.52 5.59 -1.75
N GLN A 79 -7.69 5.07 -2.12
CA GLN A 79 -7.94 4.60 -3.49
C GLN A 79 -8.21 5.76 -4.45
N PHE A 80 -9.07 6.69 -4.05
CA PHE A 80 -9.39 7.97 -4.70
C PHE A 80 -9.75 7.91 -6.18
N ASN A 81 -10.05 6.71 -6.68
CA ASN A 81 -10.21 6.43 -8.08
C ASN A 81 -11.12 5.18 -8.24
N PRO A 82 -12.27 5.31 -8.94
CA PRO A 82 -13.14 4.18 -9.19
C PRO A 82 -12.46 3.02 -9.93
N ALA A 83 -11.50 3.31 -10.83
CA ALA A 83 -10.74 2.28 -11.54
C ALA A 83 -9.81 1.50 -10.61
N VAL A 84 -9.17 2.17 -9.64
CA VAL A 84 -8.36 1.51 -8.60
C VAL A 84 -9.25 0.63 -7.73
N THR A 85 -10.40 1.16 -7.30
CA THR A 85 -11.40 0.41 -6.51
C THR A 85 -11.84 -0.85 -7.25
N LEU A 86 -12.13 -0.74 -8.55
CA LEU A 86 -12.49 -1.87 -9.40
C LEU A 86 -11.38 -2.93 -9.42
N ALA A 87 -10.12 -2.54 -9.63
CA ALA A 87 -9.00 -3.49 -9.64
C ALA A 87 -8.86 -4.23 -8.30
N LEU A 88 -9.00 -3.52 -7.18
CA LEU A 88 -8.98 -4.11 -5.85
C LEU A 88 -10.16 -5.07 -5.60
N VAL A 89 -11.32 -4.81 -6.20
CA VAL A 89 -12.44 -5.77 -6.21
C VAL A 89 -12.10 -7.01 -7.02
N LEU A 90 -11.50 -6.86 -8.21
CA LEU A 90 -11.12 -7.98 -9.09
C LEU A 90 -10.14 -8.94 -8.40
N ILE A 91 -9.19 -8.40 -7.63
CA ILE A 91 -8.23 -9.21 -6.85
C ILE A 91 -8.75 -9.59 -5.45
N ARG A 92 -10.02 -9.29 -5.13
CA ARG A 92 -10.69 -9.57 -3.84
C ARG A 92 -10.07 -8.87 -2.61
N ALA A 93 -9.28 -7.81 -2.82
CA ALA A 93 -8.76 -6.97 -1.75
C ALA A 93 -9.84 -6.03 -1.17
N VAL A 94 -10.84 -5.66 -1.96
CA VAL A 94 -12.02 -4.88 -1.55
C VAL A 94 -13.29 -5.65 -1.89
N SER A 95 -14.26 -5.70 -0.97
CA SER A 95 -15.53 -6.37 -1.27
C SER A 95 -16.38 -5.52 -2.23
N PRO A 96 -17.17 -6.14 -3.13
CA PRO A 96 -18.06 -5.41 -4.03
C PRO A 96 -19.01 -4.45 -3.28
N LEU A 97 -19.55 -4.87 -2.13
CA LEU A 97 -20.41 -4.03 -1.30
C LEU A 97 -19.69 -2.79 -0.75
N LYS A 98 -18.41 -2.92 -0.35
CA LYS A 98 -17.61 -1.77 0.07
C LYS A 98 -17.36 -0.84 -1.12
N ALA A 99 -17.05 -1.38 -2.29
CA ALA A 99 -16.85 -0.58 -3.50
C ALA A 99 -18.09 0.24 -3.91
N LEU A 100 -19.29 -0.31 -3.74
CA LEU A 100 -20.56 0.40 -3.98
C LEU A 100 -20.75 1.64 -3.09
N ILE A 101 -19.98 1.77 -2.01
CA ILE A 101 -20.01 2.93 -1.11
C ILE A 101 -18.81 3.86 -1.36
N LEU A 102 -17.63 3.28 -1.61
CA LEU A 102 -16.42 4.07 -1.87
C LEU A 102 -16.48 4.81 -3.21
N ILE A 103 -16.99 4.19 -4.27
CA ILE A 103 -17.05 4.83 -5.60
C ILE A 103 -17.93 6.10 -5.57
N PRO A 104 -19.18 6.06 -5.03
CA PRO A 104 -19.94 7.29 -4.86
C PRO A 104 -19.23 8.35 -4.00
N ALA A 105 -18.55 7.94 -2.92
CA ALA A 105 -17.77 8.87 -2.10
C ALA A 105 -16.65 9.56 -2.90
N GLN A 106 -15.96 8.84 -3.78
CA GLN A 106 -14.94 9.40 -4.68
C GLN A 106 -15.56 10.38 -5.69
N LEU A 107 -16.70 10.02 -6.30
CA LEU A 107 -17.40 10.89 -7.25
C LEU A 107 -17.88 12.20 -6.58
N VAL A 108 -18.44 12.10 -5.37
CA VAL A 108 -18.87 13.27 -4.59
C VAL A 108 -17.67 14.10 -4.16
N GLY A 109 -16.62 13.49 -3.61
CA GLY A 109 -15.39 14.19 -3.20
C GLY A 109 -14.75 14.96 -4.35
N GLY A 110 -14.65 14.34 -5.54
CA GLY A 110 -14.14 15.01 -6.74
C GLY A 110 -15.04 16.13 -7.23
N SER A 111 -16.36 15.95 -7.19
CA SER A 111 -17.32 16.98 -7.61
C SER A 111 -17.27 18.20 -6.69
N LEU A 112 -17.13 17.97 -5.37
CA LEU A 112 -16.89 19.04 -4.40
C LEU A 112 -15.58 19.77 -4.69
N ALA A 113 -14.50 19.05 -5.01
CA ALA A 113 -13.23 19.67 -5.35
C ALA A 113 -13.33 20.57 -6.60
N ALA A 114 -13.96 20.06 -7.67
CA ALA A 114 -14.19 20.84 -8.89
C ALA A 114 -15.04 22.09 -8.63
N ALA A 115 -16.12 21.96 -7.84
CA ALA A 115 -16.99 23.07 -7.48
C ALA A 115 -16.25 24.14 -6.65
N VAL A 116 -15.45 23.72 -5.66
CA VAL A 116 -14.65 24.63 -4.84
C VAL A 116 -13.61 25.35 -5.68
N VAL A 117 -12.87 24.64 -6.54
CA VAL A 117 -11.88 25.27 -7.43
C VAL A 117 -12.52 26.33 -8.32
N LYS A 118 -13.67 26.01 -8.94
CA LYS A 118 -14.44 26.97 -9.74
C LYS A 118 -14.90 28.19 -8.92
N ALA A 119 -15.23 28.00 -7.65
CA ALA A 119 -15.73 29.07 -6.80
C ALA A 119 -14.63 30.01 -6.29
N ILE A 120 -13.42 29.49 -6.02
CA ILE A 120 -12.36 30.26 -5.33
C ILE A 120 -11.24 30.76 -6.24
N ILE A 121 -11.03 30.13 -7.40
CA ILE A 121 -10.00 30.57 -8.35
C ILE A 121 -10.63 31.53 -9.36
N PRO A 122 -10.05 32.73 -9.58
CA PRO A 122 -10.57 33.68 -10.56
C PRO A 122 -10.73 33.09 -11.97
N GLY A 123 -11.83 33.47 -12.63
CA GLY A 123 -12.22 32.97 -13.95
C GLY A 123 -13.56 32.23 -13.89
N ASN A 124 -14.36 32.33 -14.95
CA ASN A 124 -15.68 31.67 -15.00
C ASN A 124 -15.61 30.25 -15.60
N ASP A 125 -14.52 29.95 -16.31
CA ASP A 125 -14.37 28.71 -17.06
C ASP A 125 -13.64 27.63 -16.25
N ILE A 126 -14.08 26.38 -16.44
CA ILE A 126 -13.38 25.21 -15.93
C ILE A 126 -12.29 24.82 -16.92
N LEU A 127 -11.03 25.08 -16.57
CA LEU A 127 -9.87 24.82 -17.44
C LEU A 127 -9.13 23.53 -17.06
N PHE A 128 -9.72 22.70 -16.21
CA PHE A 128 -9.16 21.43 -15.74
C PHE A 128 -10.00 20.20 -16.17
N ALA A 129 -11.02 20.41 -17.01
CA ALA A 129 -11.78 19.32 -17.61
C ALA A 129 -10.92 18.49 -18.58
N VAL A 130 -11.26 17.21 -18.74
CA VAL A 130 -10.62 16.34 -19.72
C VAL A 130 -11.22 16.55 -21.11
N SER A 131 -10.38 16.49 -22.14
CA SER A 131 -10.79 16.61 -23.54
C SER A 131 -9.83 15.87 -24.46
N LEU A 132 -10.33 15.36 -25.58
CA LEU A 132 -9.46 14.83 -26.63
C LEU A 132 -8.63 15.96 -27.23
N GLY A 133 -7.34 15.71 -27.38
CA GLY A 133 -6.41 16.61 -28.04
C GLY A 133 -6.61 16.65 -29.55
N PRO A 134 -5.96 17.61 -30.25
CA PRO A 134 -6.07 17.75 -31.70
C PRO A 134 -5.72 16.44 -32.43
N GLY A 135 -6.60 15.98 -33.31
CA GLY A 135 -6.37 14.79 -34.15
C GLY A 135 -6.56 13.44 -33.44
N VAL A 136 -6.93 13.41 -32.16
CA VAL A 136 -7.16 12.16 -31.41
C VAL A 136 -8.57 11.66 -31.64
N THR A 137 -8.71 10.46 -32.21
CA THR A 137 -10.00 9.77 -32.33
C THR A 137 -10.47 9.19 -30.99
N ASN A 138 -11.78 8.92 -30.86
CA ASN A 138 -12.34 8.27 -29.67
C ASN A 138 -11.63 6.95 -29.33
N VAL A 139 -11.27 6.16 -30.34
CA VAL A 139 -10.58 4.88 -30.17
C VAL A 139 -9.15 5.09 -29.67
N GLN A 140 -8.40 6.02 -30.24
CA GLN A 140 -7.06 6.37 -29.75
C GLN A 140 -7.13 6.86 -28.30
N GLY A 141 -8.06 7.76 -27.99
CA GLY A 141 -8.27 8.25 -26.63
C GLY A 141 -8.59 7.13 -25.65
N LEU A 142 -9.45 6.18 -26.03
CA LEU A 142 -9.77 4.99 -25.23
C LEU A 142 -8.52 4.16 -24.89
N PHE A 143 -7.67 3.86 -25.88
CA PHE A 143 -6.45 3.07 -25.65
C PHE A 143 -5.38 3.82 -24.86
N ILE A 144 -5.28 5.13 -25.04
CA ILE A 144 -4.42 5.97 -24.19
C ILE A 144 -4.90 5.84 -22.74
N GLU A 145 -6.17 6.13 -22.45
CA GLU A 145 -6.74 6.04 -21.11
C GLU A 145 -6.58 4.64 -20.47
N LEU A 146 -6.73 3.59 -21.27
CA LEU A 146 -6.47 2.20 -20.85
C LEU A 146 -5.03 2.01 -20.37
N LEU A 147 -4.04 2.39 -21.17
CA LEU A 147 -2.63 2.17 -20.86
C LEU A 147 -2.15 3.03 -19.69
N LEU A 148 -2.63 4.28 -19.61
CA LEU A 148 -2.32 5.17 -18.50
C LEU A 148 -2.89 4.62 -17.18
N THR A 149 -4.12 4.12 -17.20
CA THR A 149 -4.75 3.51 -16.01
C THR A 149 -4.08 2.19 -15.65
N PHE A 150 -3.72 1.37 -16.65
CA PHE A 150 -2.97 0.14 -16.43
C PHE A 150 -1.67 0.42 -15.65
N MET A 151 -0.89 1.44 -16.04
CA MET A 151 0.35 1.83 -15.36
C MET A 151 0.13 2.20 -13.87
N LEU A 152 -0.91 3.00 -13.60
CA LEU A 152 -1.27 3.37 -12.22
C LEU A 152 -1.69 2.13 -11.41
N VAL A 153 -2.60 1.32 -11.96
CA VAL A 153 -3.19 0.20 -11.24
C VAL A 153 -2.16 -0.90 -11.00
N ILE A 154 -1.33 -1.27 -11.98
CA ILE A 154 -0.31 -2.30 -11.79
C ILE A 154 0.70 -1.85 -10.72
N THR A 155 1.04 -0.55 -10.67
CA THR A 155 1.88 0.02 -9.62
C THR A 155 1.26 -0.19 -8.23
N ILE A 156 -0.04 0.09 -8.09
CA ILE A 156 -0.77 -0.10 -6.83
C ILE A 156 -0.80 -1.58 -6.42
N LEU A 157 -1.10 -2.49 -7.35
CA LEU A 157 -1.17 -3.91 -7.05
C LEU A 157 0.20 -4.46 -6.60
N MET A 158 1.29 -4.06 -7.28
CA MET A 158 2.64 -4.52 -6.95
C MET A 158 3.22 -3.89 -5.68
N LEU A 159 2.82 -2.66 -5.31
CA LEU A 159 3.38 -1.97 -4.13
C LEU A 159 2.51 -2.09 -2.86
N VAL A 160 1.19 -2.26 -3.01
CA VAL A 160 0.24 -2.25 -1.88
C VAL A 160 -0.40 -3.61 -1.65
N ALA A 161 -0.86 -4.28 -2.71
CA ALA A 161 -1.50 -5.59 -2.56
C ALA A 161 -0.47 -6.67 -2.19
N GLU A 162 0.76 -6.55 -2.71
CA GLU A 162 1.91 -7.30 -2.21
C GLU A 162 2.47 -6.63 -0.96
N LYS A 163 2.40 -7.32 0.18
CA LYS A 163 2.97 -6.83 1.43
C LYS A 163 4.45 -7.19 1.47
N THR A 164 5.30 -6.19 1.27
CA THR A 164 6.75 -6.29 1.38
C THR A 164 7.27 -5.31 2.44
N LYS A 165 8.56 -5.38 2.77
CA LYS A 165 9.20 -4.41 3.67
C LYS A 165 9.11 -2.97 3.16
N SER A 166 8.88 -2.79 1.86
CA SER A 166 8.78 -1.49 1.19
C SER A 166 7.35 -0.99 1.02
N THR A 167 6.32 -1.71 1.49
CA THR A 167 4.92 -1.26 1.33
C THR A 167 4.66 0.13 1.95
N PHE A 168 5.45 0.56 2.95
CA PHE A 168 5.31 1.91 3.53
C PHE A 168 5.69 3.05 2.55
N VAL A 169 6.52 2.79 1.53
CA VAL A 169 6.86 3.79 0.49
C VAL A 169 5.91 3.75 -0.71
N ALA A 170 4.93 2.84 -0.72
CA ALA A 170 3.98 2.70 -1.82
C ALA A 170 3.32 4.02 -2.26
N PRO A 171 2.92 4.96 -1.38
CA PRO A 171 2.28 6.20 -1.83
C PRO A 171 3.17 7.06 -2.75
N ILE A 172 4.50 7.06 -2.56
CA ILE A 172 5.44 7.74 -3.47
C ILE A 172 5.41 7.10 -4.86
N GLY A 173 5.54 5.76 -4.92
CA GLY A 173 5.50 5.04 -6.21
C GLY A 173 4.17 5.24 -6.94
N ILE A 174 3.06 5.25 -6.20
CA ILE A 174 1.72 5.51 -6.73
C ILE A 174 1.63 6.92 -7.34
N GLY A 175 2.08 7.96 -6.62
CA GLY A 175 2.09 9.31 -7.17
C GLY A 175 3.01 9.48 -8.38
N PHE A 176 4.18 8.84 -8.39
CA PHE A 176 5.07 8.84 -9.55
C PHE A 176 4.45 8.14 -10.77
N SER A 177 3.71 7.05 -10.58
CA SER A 177 3.01 6.40 -11.69
C SER A 177 1.94 7.31 -12.29
N LEU A 178 1.21 8.06 -11.45
CA LEU A 178 0.23 9.04 -11.93
C LEU A 178 0.90 10.23 -12.64
N PHE A 179 2.03 10.71 -12.10
CA PHE A 179 2.87 11.73 -12.74
C PHE A 179 3.28 11.32 -14.15
N ILE A 180 3.83 10.12 -14.33
CA ILE A 180 4.20 9.58 -15.65
C ILE A 180 2.97 9.51 -16.56
N GLY A 181 1.85 9.00 -16.02
CA GLY A 181 0.62 8.91 -16.79
C GLY A 181 0.13 10.28 -17.28
N HIS A 182 0.27 11.32 -16.48
CA HIS A 182 -0.09 12.68 -16.85
C HIS A 182 0.92 13.31 -17.83
N LEU A 183 2.22 13.08 -17.67
CA LEU A 183 3.24 13.52 -18.63
C LEU A 183 2.93 13.05 -20.05
N VAL A 184 2.43 11.82 -20.18
CA VAL A 184 2.04 11.24 -21.46
C VAL A 184 0.64 11.69 -21.87
N GLY A 185 -0.33 11.67 -20.96
CA GLY A 185 -1.74 11.71 -21.28
C GLY A 185 -2.38 13.08 -21.44
N ILE A 186 -1.86 14.13 -20.78
CA ILE A 186 -2.55 15.43 -20.67
C ILE A 186 -2.82 16.00 -22.07
N PHE A 187 -1.81 16.03 -22.94
CA PHE A 187 -1.95 16.63 -24.27
C PHE A 187 -2.98 15.89 -25.15
N TRP A 188 -3.07 14.57 -25.03
CA TRP A 188 -3.86 13.74 -25.94
C TRP A 188 -5.30 13.52 -25.48
N THR A 189 -5.53 13.47 -24.17
CA THR A 189 -6.83 13.07 -23.59
C THR A 189 -7.25 13.92 -22.40
N GLY A 190 -6.39 14.84 -21.95
CA GLY A 190 -6.52 15.49 -20.65
C GLY A 190 -6.08 14.61 -19.48
N ALA A 191 -5.62 13.38 -19.73
CA ALA A 191 -5.27 12.36 -18.72
C ALA A 191 -6.40 12.14 -17.70
N GLY A 192 -7.44 11.43 -18.12
CA GLY A 192 -8.51 10.94 -17.26
C GLY A 192 -7.95 10.06 -16.15
N ILE A 193 -7.55 8.82 -16.48
CA ILE A 193 -6.98 7.76 -15.63
C ILE A 193 -7.91 7.31 -14.48
N ASN A 194 -8.87 8.15 -14.14
CA ASN A 194 -9.71 8.14 -12.96
C ASN A 194 -11.09 8.66 -13.36
N PRO A 195 -12.12 7.79 -13.35
CA PRO A 195 -13.48 8.22 -13.68
C PRO A 195 -13.99 9.37 -12.81
N ALA A 196 -13.63 9.46 -11.51
CA ALA A 196 -14.01 10.58 -10.66
C ALA A 196 -13.35 11.90 -11.10
N ARG A 197 -12.06 11.85 -11.50
CA ARG A 197 -11.33 13.00 -12.04
C ARG A 197 -11.96 13.53 -13.33
N ALA A 198 -12.42 12.63 -14.20
CA ALA A 198 -13.03 13.00 -15.48
C ALA A 198 -14.48 13.49 -15.32
N PHE A 199 -15.26 12.80 -14.48
CA PHE A 199 -16.67 13.09 -14.23
C PHE A 199 -16.89 14.44 -13.55
N SER A 200 -16.07 14.76 -12.54
CA SER A 200 -16.31 15.89 -11.64
C SER A 200 -16.38 17.25 -12.36
N PRO A 201 -15.43 17.61 -13.24
CA PRO A 201 -15.51 18.85 -14.02
C PRO A 201 -16.75 18.87 -14.93
N ALA A 202 -17.04 17.75 -15.61
CA ALA A 202 -18.17 17.62 -16.53
C ALA A 202 -19.53 17.79 -15.84
N LEU A 203 -19.66 17.28 -14.61
CA LEU A 203 -20.84 17.49 -13.77
C LEU A 203 -21.01 18.96 -13.39
N VAL A 204 -19.95 19.60 -12.88
CA VAL A 204 -20.00 20.99 -12.39
C VAL A 204 -20.25 22.01 -13.51
N GLN A 205 -19.80 21.72 -14.72
CA GLN A 205 -20.11 22.52 -15.92
C GLN A 205 -21.44 22.14 -16.59
N ALA A 206 -22.13 21.10 -16.11
CA ALA A 206 -23.33 20.53 -16.74
C ALA A 206 -23.16 20.23 -18.24
N SER A 207 -21.96 19.78 -18.64
CA SER A 207 -21.63 19.51 -20.05
C SER A 207 -20.70 18.31 -20.15
N PHE A 208 -21.18 17.28 -20.84
CA PHE A 208 -20.46 16.05 -21.11
C PHE A 208 -20.20 15.92 -22.61
N PRO A 209 -18.95 15.73 -23.04
CA PRO A 209 -18.69 15.43 -24.44
C PRO A 209 -19.30 14.07 -24.81
N GLY A 210 -19.75 13.89 -26.06
CA GLY A 210 -20.33 12.61 -26.51
C GLY A 210 -19.37 11.41 -26.39
N TYR A 211 -18.06 11.67 -26.33
CA TYR A 211 -17.03 10.66 -26.10
C TYR A 211 -16.70 10.42 -24.62
N HIS A 212 -17.40 11.03 -23.65
CA HIS A 212 -17.04 10.96 -22.22
C HIS A 212 -16.96 9.52 -21.68
N TRP A 213 -17.65 8.56 -22.31
CA TRP A 213 -17.59 7.14 -21.98
C TRP A 213 -16.17 6.56 -22.03
N ILE A 214 -15.23 7.14 -22.80
CA ILE A 214 -13.84 6.65 -22.86
C ILE A 214 -13.14 6.76 -21.51
N TYR A 215 -13.50 7.77 -20.70
CA TYR A 215 -12.93 7.99 -19.37
C TYR A 215 -13.51 7.08 -18.29
N TRP A 216 -14.45 6.20 -18.68
CA TRP A 216 -14.98 5.13 -17.85
C TRP A 216 -14.49 3.78 -18.37
N LEU A 217 -14.70 3.51 -19.66
CA LEU A 217 -14.34 2.24 -20.27
C LEU A 217 -12.83 2.04 -20.34
N GLY A 218 -12.07 3.07 -20.73
CA GLY A 218 -10.60 3.01 -20.82
C GLY A 218 -10.00 2.63 -19.47
N PRO A 219 -10.28 3.41 -18.39
CA PRO A 219 -9.81 3.05 -17.06
C PRO A 219 -10.28 1.69 -16.57
N ALA A 220 -11.52 1.28 -16.84
CA ALA A 220 -12.01 -0.05 -16.45
C ALA A 220 -11.24 -1.19 -17.15
N LEU A 221 -10.94 -1.04 -18.45
CA LEU A 221 -10.13 -2.00 -19.19
C LEU A 221 -8.69 -2.02 -18.69
N GLY A 222 -8.12 -0.87 -18.36
CA GLY A 222 -6.79 -0.75 -17.76
C GLY A 222 -6.71 -1.49 -16.41
N SER A 223 -7.73 -1.33 -15.56
CA SER A 223 -7.85 -2.05 -14.30
C SER A 223 -7.98 -3.56 -14.48
N PHE A 224 -8.78 -4.01 -15.45
CA PHE A 224 -8.92 -5.43 -15.77
C PHE A 224 -7.59 -6.03 -16.22
N LEU A 225 -6.90 -5.35 -17.15
CA LEU A 225 -5.61 -5.81 -17.66
C LEU A 225 -4.54 -5.88 -16.56
N ALA A 226 -4.48 -4.87 -15.69
CA ALA A 226 -3.54 -4.85 -14.58
C ALA A 226 -3.83 -5.97 -13.56
N ALA A 227 -5.11 -6.18 -13.21
CA ALA A 227 -5.51 -7.27 -12.32
C ALA A 227 -5.20 -8.65 -12.93
N ALA A 228 -5.46 -8.84 -14.23
CA ALA A 228 -5.15 -10.08 -14.94
C ALA A 228 -3.64 -10.37 -14.93
N LEU A 229 -2.81 -9.36 -15.23
CA LEU A 229 -1.36 -9.50 -15.17
C LEU A 229 -0.88 -9.82 -13.76
N TYR A 230 -1.34 -9.07 -12.75
CA TYR A 230 -0.98 -9.30 -11.35
C TYR A 230 -1.32 -10.73 -10.91
N LEU A 231 -2.55 -11.19 -11.17
CA LEU A 231 -2.98 -12.54 -10.83
C LEU A 231 -2.18 -13.61 -11.58
N GLY A 232 -1.84 -13.37 -12.85
CA GLY A 232 -0.97 -14.24 -13.63
C GLY A 232 0.43 -14.35 -13.03
N LEU A 233 1.03 -13.23 -12.62
CA LEU A 233 2.32 -13.21 -11.94
C LEU A 233 2.26 -13.97 -10.60
N LYS A 234 1.21 -13.78 -9.80
CA LYS A 234 0.99 -14.54 -8.55
C LYS A 234 0.82 -16.03 -8.80
N ALA A 235 0.10 -16.43 -9.85
CA ALA A 235 -0.05 -17.84 -10.22
C ALA A 235 1.29 -18.47 -10.60
N MET A 236 2.20 -17.69 -11.21
CA MET A 236 3.57 -18.11 -11.54
C MET A 236 4.55 -17.97 -10.36
N LYS A 237 4.09 -17.52 -9.19
CA LYS A 237 4.92 -17.30 -7.98
C LYS A 237 6.14 -16.43 -8.27
N TYR A 238 5.93 -15.28 -8.93
CA TYR A 238 7.00 -14.36 -9.33
C TYR A 238 7.93 -13.96 -8.17
N GLU A 239 7.42 -13.94 -6.93
CA GLU A 239 8.17 -13.68 -5.71
C GLU A 239 9.34 -14.64 -5.48
N LEU A 240 9.32 -15.83 -6.07
CA LEU A 240 10.39 -16.82 -5.94
C LEU A 240 11.54 -16.60 -6.95
N VAL A 241 11.31 -15.81 -8.00
CA VAL A 241 12.29 -15.60 -9.08
C VAL A 241 13.48 -14.75 -8.61
N GLY A 242 13.28 -13.88 -7.62
CA GLY A 242 14.31 -12.96 -7.09
C GLY A 242 15.20 -13.52 -5.97
N GLY A 243 15.00 -14.77 -5.54
CA GLY A 243 15.60 -15.31 -4.31
C GLY A 243 15.04 -14.64 -3.04
N ASP A 244 15.44 -15.14 -1.85
CA ASP A 244 14.94 -14.76 -0.51
C ASP A 244 15.18 -13.28 -0.08
N ALA A 245 15.15 -12.31 -1.00
CA ALA A 245 15.34 -10.89 -0.69
C ALA A 245 14.30 -10.35 0.31
N ASP A 246 13.09 -10.92 0.31
CA ASP A 246 11.99 -10.47 1.16
C ASP A 246 11.64 -11.39 2.33
N LYS A 247 12.22 -12.61 2.42
CA LYS A 247 11.97 -13.49 3.57
C LYS A 247 12.73 -13.01 4.80
N GLU A 248 12.05 -12.93 5.93
CA GLU A 248 12.67 -12.55 7.19
C GLU A 248 13.69 -13.59 7.66
N LYS A 249 14.97 -13.21 7.67
CA LYS A 249 15.98 -13.88 8.52
C LYS A 249 15.81 -13.55 10.01
N GLY A 250 14.83 -12.72 10.39
CA GLY A 250 14.65 -12.19 11.75
C GLY A 250 13.64 -12.96 12.61
N GLU A 251 12.48 -13.33 12.06
CA GLU A 251 11.50 -14.16 12.79
C GLU A 251 12.05 -15.56 13.07
N GLU A 252 12.73 -16.20 12.11
CA GLU A 252 13.32 -17.52 12.30
C GLU A 252 14.45 -17.53 13.35
N SER A 253 15.30 -16.48 13.37
CA SER A 253 16.35 -16.35 14.39
C SER A 253 15.78 -16.12 15.78
N LEU A 254 14.69 -15.35 15.89
CA LEU A 254 14.00 -15.09 17.16
C LEU A 254 13.32 -16.35 17.70
N THR A 255 12.71 -17.17 16.85
CA THR A 255 12.11 -18.44 17.27
C THR A 255 13.15 -19.46 17.73
N MET A 256 14.33 -19.51 17.08
CA MET A 256 15.43 -20.38 17.50
C MET A 256 16.03 -19.92 18.83
N GLN A 257 16.27 -18.62 18.99
CA GLN A 257 16.80 -18.06 20.24
C GLN A 257 15.81 -18.26 21.39
N GLN A 258 14.49 -18.16 21.13
CA GLN A 258 13.45 -18.48 22.11
C GLN A 258 13.43 -19.97 22.47
N ALA A 259 13.58 -20.87 21.48
CA ALA A 259 13.61 -22.31 21.72
C ALA A 259 14.83 -22.74 22.55
N ASP A 260 16.02 -22.19 22.25
CA ASP A 260 17.25 -22.49 22.99
C ASP A 260 17.20 -21.99 24.44
N VAL A 261 16.68 -20.77 24.68
CA VAL A 261 16.48 -20.23 26.04
C VAL A 261 15.50 -21.08 26.85
N ILE A 262 14.41 -21.54 26.22
CA ILE A 262 13.44 -22.45 26.86
C ILE A 262 14.11 -23.78 27.22
N LEU A 263 14.88 -24.37 26.30
CA LEU A 263 15.59 -25.63 26.54
C LEU A 263 16.65 -25.50 27.65
N GLU A 264 17.40 -24.40 27.68
CA GLU A 264 18.41 -24.15 28.70
C GLU A 264 17.77 -23.96 30.10
N THR A 265 16.65 -23.24 30.16
CA THR A 265 15.85 -23.08 31.38
C THR A 265 15.29 -24.42 31.88
N LEU A 266 14.77 -25.26 31.00
CA LEU A 266 14.24 -26.59 31.35
C LEU A 266 15.34 -27.56 31.81
N ARG A 267 16.54 -27.47 31.23
CA ARG A 267 17.71 -28.28 31.63
C ARG A 267 18.29 -27.86 32.99
N GLY A 268 18.10 -26.61 33.41
CA GLY A 268 18.54 -26.07 34.69
C GLY A 268 17.65 -26.41 35.91
N LEU A 269 16.46 -26.99 35.71
CA LEU A 269 15.53 -27.31 36.81
C LEU A 269 15.99 -28.53 37.63
N PRO A 270 15.82 -28.53 38.98
CA PRO A 270 16.12 -29.69 39.82
C PRO A 270 15.33 -30.93 39.38
N ARG A 271 15.97 -32.11 39.36
CA ARG A 271 15.41 -33.39 38.85
C ARG A 271 14.03 -33.78 39.42
N ALA A 272 13.65 -33.26 40.60
CA ALA A 272 12.34 -33.47 41.20
C ALA A 272 11.18 -32.73 40.50
N MET A 273 11.47 -31.70 39.69
CA MET A 273 10.47 -30.96 38.88
C MET A 273 10.41 -31.40 37.41
N GLN A 274 11.30 -32.30 36.96
CA GLN A 274 11.25 -32.91 35.62
C GLN A 274 10.20 -34.03 35.54
N GLY A 275 8.97 -33.71 35.90
CA GLY A 275 7.84 -34.64 35.89
C GLY A 275 7.46 -35.06 34.46
N SER A 276 7.63 -36.36 34.19
CA SER A 276 7.38 -37.07 32.93
C SER A 276 8.30 -36.66 31.76
N GLY A 277 9.24 -37.53 31.41
CA GLY A 277 10.19 -37.36 30.29
C GLY A 277 9.56 -37.28 28.89
N ALA A 278 8.23 -37.14 28.78
CA ALA A 278 7.50 -36.99 27.53
C ALA A 278 7.51 -35.54 26.99
N SER A 279 7.60 -34.52 27.85
CA SER A 279 7.54 -33.11 27.42
C SER A 279 8.87 -32.60 26.85
N ILE A 280 10.00 -32.88 27.52
CA ILE A 280 11.34 -32.44 27.08
C ILE A 280 11.72 -33.10 25.73
N GLY A 281 11.44 -34.40 25.56
CA GLY A 281 11.73 -35.12 24.31
C GLY A 281 10.91 -34.63 23.11
N GLN A 282 9.69 -34.11 23.32
CA GLN A 282 8.91 -33.46 22.26
C GLN A 282 9.53 -32.13 21.81
N PHE A 283 10.09 -31.33 22.72
CA PHE A 283 10.76 -30.07 22.38
C PHE A 283 12.15 -30.28 21.78
N GLU A 284 12.91 -31.28 22.25
CA GLU A 284 14.18 -31.68 21.64
C GLU A 284 13.98 -32.21 20.21
N GLY A 285 12.93 -33.00 19.97
CA GLY A 285 12.57 -33.48 18.62
C GLY A 285 12.14 -32.38 17.65
N VAL A 286 11.49 -31.31 18.14
CA VAL A 286 11.17 -30.12 17.31
C VAL A 286 12.45 -29.32 17.00
N ALA A 287 13.35 -29.17 17.97
CA ALA A 287 14.61 -28.47 17.79
C ALA A 287 15.61 -29.25 16.90
N GLU A 288 15.63 -30.57 16.96
CA GLU A 288 16.41 -31.44 16.06
C GLU A 288 15.78 -31.49 14.66
N GLY A 289 14.45 -31.63 14.56
CA GLY A 289 13.74 -31.62 13.28
C GLY A 289 13.91 -30.31 12.51
N GLN A 290 13.94 -29.17 13.21
CA GLN A 290 14.30 -27.90 12.58
C GLN A 290 15.77 -27.85 12.20
N ARG A 291 16.71 -28.28 13.07
CA ARG A 291 18.15 -28.31 12.75
C ARG A 291 18.50 -29.20 11.55
N ASP A 292 17.82 -30.33 11.38
CA ASP A 292 18.01 -31.23 10.24
C ASP A 292 17.40 -30.68 8.95
N TRP A 293 16.24 -30.02 9.02
CA TRP A 293 15.68 -29.26 7.89
C TRP A 293 16.64 -28.16 7.42
N TRP A 294 17.31 -27.47 8.36
CA TRP A 294 18.35 -26.48 8.07
C TRP A 294 19.59 -27.07 7.41
N ARG A 295 20.10 -28.24 7.87
CA ARG A 295 21.20 -28.95 7.19
C ARG A 295 20.85 -29.37 5.76
N LEU A 296 19.61 -29.77 5.52
CA LEU A 296 19.12 -30.20 4.21
C LEU A 296 18.86 -29.03 3.24
N SER A 297 18.70 -27.80 3.75
CA SER A 297 18.47 -26.58 2.96
C SER A 297 19.71 -26.02 2.25
N GLY A 298 20.90 -26.60 2.45
CA GLY A 298 22.11 -26.32 1.66
C GLY A 298 22.73 -24.93 1.85
N LEU A 299 22.43 -24.25 2.95
CA LEU A 299 23.07 -22.97 3.29
C LEU A 299 24.48 -23.20 3.83
N ASP A 300 25.45 -22.68 3.09
CA ASP A 300 26.90 -22.80 3.25
C ASP A 300 27.37 -22.49 4.70
N THR A 301 27.82 -23.53 5.42
CA THR A 301 28.19 -23.49 6.84
C THR A 301 29.37 -22.54 7.12
N HIS A 302 30.16 -22.22 6.10
CA HIS A 302 31.38 -21.41 6.24
C HIS A 302 31.12 -19.94 6.58
N LYS A 303 29.94 -19.40 6.26
CA LYS A 303 29.55 -18.00 6.58
C LYS A 303 28.99 -17.81 7.99
N MET A 304 28.68 -18.91 8.69
CA MET A 304 28.17 -18.86 10.06
C MET A 304 29.30 -18.76 11.08
N ASP A 305 30.41 -19.47 10.89
CA ASP A 305 31.53 -19.44 11.83
C ASP A 305 32.16 -18.05 11.90
N GLU A 306 32.25 -17.34 10.77
CA GLU A 306 32.69 -15.93 10.75
C GLU A 306 31.75 -14.99 11.50
N LYS A 307 30.42 -15.17 11.37
CA LYS A 307 29.44 -14.32 12.05
C LYS A 307 29.31 -14.63 13.54
N LYS A 308 29.42 -15.89 13.92
CA LYS A 308 29.42 -16.32 15.33
C LYS A 308 30.68 -15.81 16.04
N ALA A 309 31.84 -15.92 15.39
CA ALA A 309 33.09 -15.35 15.90
C ALA A 309 33.04 -13.83 16.02
N HIS A 310 32.37 -13.13 15.09
CA HIS A 310 32.21 -11.68 15.16
C HIS A 310 31.29 -11.26 16.34
N TYR A 311 30.16 -11.96 16.53
CA TYR A 311 29.20 -11.65 17.59
C TYR A 311 29.73 -12.01 19.00
N GLU A 312 30.44 -13.12 19.14
CA GLU A 312 31.12 -13.52 20.39
C GLU A 312 32.32 -12.61 20.72
N SER A 313 32.87 -11.90 19.73
CA SER A 313 33.96 -10.93 19.95
C SER A 313 33.48 -9.57 20.49
N GLU A 314 32.23 -9.17 20.22
CA GLU A 314 31.69 -7.87 20.62
C GLU A 314 30.96 -7.87 21.98
N ASN A 315 30.39 -9.00 22.42
CA ASN A 315 29.67 -9.09 23.69
C ASN A 315 30.43 -9.93 24.73
N ARG A 316 31.30 -9.27 25.51
CA ARG A 316 32.06 -9.88 26.64
C ARG A 316 31.45 -9.64 28.03
N ASP A 317 30.12 -9.57 28.16
CA ASP A 317 29.49 -9.62 29.48
C ASP A 317 28.39 -10.69 29.54
N PRO A 318 28.67 -11.85 30.18
CA PRO A 318 27.70 -12.92 30.37
C PRO A 318 26.48 -12.54 31.23
N THR A 319 26.50 -11.37 31.89
CA THR A 319 25.44 -10.98 32.84
C THR A 319 24.27 -10.18 32.24
N ASP A 320 24.36 -9.77 30.97
CA ASP A 320 23.29 -8.99 30.31
C ASP A 320 22.12 -9.85 29.79
N LEU A 321 22.28 -11.18 29.72
CA LEU A 321 21.24 -12.11 29.27
C LEU A 321 20.23 -12.50 30.37
N GLU A 322 20.55 -12.26 31.65
CA GLU A 322 19.66 -12.62 32.76
C GLU A 322 18.48 -11.64 32.96
N ARG A 323 18.42 -10.54 32.20
CA ARG A 323 17.39 -9.50 32.35
C ARG A 323 16.44 -9.47 31.15
N GLY A 324 15.46 -10.37 31.11
CA GLY A 324 14.45 -10.25 30.05
C GLY A 324 13.11 -10.91 30.26
N PHE A 325 13.02 -11.97 31.05
CA PHE A 325 11.79 -12.75 31.13
C PHE A 325 11.54 -13.29 32.54
N ASP A 326 10.32 -13.13 33.02
CA ASP A 326 9.84 -13.73 34.27
C ASP A 326 8.94 -14.91 33.88
N VAL A 327 9.25 -16.10 34.38
CA VAL A 327 8.57 -17.36 34.06
C VAL A 327 7.98 -17.92 35.34
N ARG A 328 6.66 -18.14 35.35
CA ARG A 328 5.99 -18.83 36.46
C ARG A 328 5.19 -20.03 35.96
N VAL A 329 5.27 -21.10 36.73
CA VAL A 329 4.44 -22.29 36.59
C VAL A 329 3.26 -22.14 37.55
N LEU A 330 2.03 -22.14 37.02
CA LEU A 330 0.80 -22.03 37.79
C LEU A 330 -0.09 -23.23 37.45
N GLY A 331 -0.06 -24.26 38.28
CA GLY A 331 -0.73 -25.53 37.96
C GLY A 331 -0.06 -26.20 36.76
N ASP A 332 -0.86 -26.62 35.77
CA ASP A 332 -0.39 -27.31 34.56
C ASP A 332 0.03 -26.35 33.42
N ASP A 333 -0.09 -25.03 33.61
CA ASP A 333 0.23 -24.03 32.58
C ASP A 333 1.51 -23.25 32.92
N MET A 334 2.39 -23.08 31.94
CA MET A 334 3.59 -22.23 32.03
C MET A 334 3.33 -20.87 31.37
N LYS A 335 3.55 -19.78 32.11
CA LYS A 335 3.35 -18.41 31.60
C LYS A 335 4.66 -17.63 31.59
N ILE A 336 4.94 -17.00 30.44
CA ILE A 336 6.17 -16.22 30.20
C ILE A 336 5.80 -14.76 29.95
N ARG A 337 6.46 -13.83 30.67
CA ARG A 337 6.33 -12.39 30.43
C ARG A 337 7.69 -11.78 30.12
N LYS A 338 7.73 -10.89 29.12
CA LYS A 338 8.88 -10.00 28.90
C LYS A 338 8.90 -8.93 29.99
N SER A 339 9.85 -9.01 30.94
CA SER A 339 9.97 -7.97 31.97
C SER A 339 10.68 -6.77 31.34
N ARG A 340 10.04 -5.60 31.39
CA ARG A 340 10.67 -4.34 30.98
C ARG A 340 11.24 -3.56 32.17
N PHE A 341 10.95 -4.00 33.40
CA PHE A 341 11.40 -3.41 34.65
C PHE A 341 11.57 -4.49 35.73
N GLY A 342 12.52 -4.27 36.65
CA GLY A 342 12.94 -5.23 37.66
C GLY A 342 11.88 -5.53 38.76
N PRO A 343 12.18 -6.45 39.68
CA PRO A 343 11.19 -7.10 40.55
C PRO A 343 10.39 -6.21 41.53
N ASN A 344 10.75 -4.94 41.68
CA ASN A 344 10.27 -4.06 42.78
C ASN A 344 9.45 -2.83 42.32
N ASP A 345 8.96 -2.80 41.07
CA ASP A 345 8.14 -1.68 40.57
C ASP A 345 6.66 -1.83 40.98
N PRO A 346 6.08 -0.89 41.75
CA PRO A 346 4.70 -0.96 42.23
C PRO A 346 3.61 -0.77 41.15
N ALA A 347 3.95 -0.49 39.89
CA ALA A 347 2.98 -0.27 38.80
C ALA A 347 2.34 -1.56 38.20
N ASN A 348 2.30 -2.66 38.94
CA ASN A 348 1.91 -3.98 38.44
C ASN A 348 0.37 -4.14 38.37
N PHE A 349 -0.24 -3.98 37.18
CA PHE A 349 -1.56 -4.53 36.86
C PHE A 349 -1.49 -5.40 35.58
N PRO A 350 -2.23 -6.53 35.49
CA PRO A 350 -1.80 -7.68 34.70
C PRO A 350 -2.44 -7.76 33.30
N THR A 351 -1.64 -8.13 32.31
CA THR A 351 -2.10 -8.96 31.19
C THR A 351 -1.06 -10.06 30.94
N TRP A 352 -1.45 -11.30 31.20
CA TRP A 352 -0.67 -12.50 30.90
C TRP A 352 -1.12 -13.03 29.55
N VAL A 353 -0.18 -13.35 28.65
CA VAL A 353 -0.48 -14.02 27.39
C VAL A 353 -0.44 -15.54 27.64
N LYS A 354 -1.42 -16.24 27.07
CA LYS A 354 -1.60 -17.68 27.20
C LYS A 354 -0.61 -18.45 26.33
#